data_AF-A0A960URC3-F1
#
_entry.id   AF-A0A960URC3-F1
#
_cell.length_a   1.000
_cell.length_b   1.000
_cell.length_c   1.000
_cell.angle_alpha   90.00
_cell.angle_beta   90.00
_cell.angle_gamma   90.00
#
_symmetry.space_group_name_H-M   'P 1'
#
loop_
_entity.id
_entity.type
_entity.pdbx_description
1 polymer ?
#
loop_
_entity_poly.entity_id
_entity_poly.type
_entity_poly.pdbx_seq_one_letter_code
_entity_poly.pdbx_strand_id
1 'polypeptide(L)'
;VRTSKDLRHWSAPIACIRPHLSWHKAFRASASVSNPCVVKVGEKYRMYYSASLVFVPDCGFSEPAYIGIAEAERPDGPWTCAKEPILSPDPHLPGRNMGCGSMKVMAMDDGWIGLQNGIYEEASGDAKESDASQRAPERPGVSQTSQSANPSVRSRSALFLLTSADGIKWDYGKTTPFLQPTSGWLRSHVYACDCRSLDASESDWSLYFNARDDWNVFKGKERIGMVKGSTI
;
A
#
# COMPACT_ATOMS: atom_id res chain seq x y z
N VAL A 1 6.87 20.03 -5.01
CA VAL A 1 7.39 20.49 -3.72
C VAL A 1 6.73 21.80 -3.33
N ARG A 2 6.44 21.96 -2.04
CA ARG A 2 6.19 23.24 -1.38
C ARG A 2 7.20 23.35 -0.24
N THR A 3 7.63 24.56 0.08
CA THR A 3 8.60 24.83 1.14
C THR A 3 7.97 25.74 2.18
N SER A 4 8.31 25.51 3.44
CA SER A 4 7.90 26.34 4.55
C SER A 4 9.05 26.46 5.55
N LYS A 5 9.11 27.59 6.26
CA LYS A 5 10.03 27.80 7.40
C LYS A 5 9.32 27.68 8.75
N ASP A 6 7.98 27.61 8.76
CA ASP A 6 7.15 27.69 9.97
C ASP A 6 5.98 26.68 9.97
N LEU A 7 5.87 25.84 8.94
CA LEU A 7 4.81 24.85 8.68
C LEU A 7 3.40 25.44 8.54
N ARG A 8 3.24 26.76 8.55
CA ARG A 8 1.96 27.47 8.40
C ARG A 8 1.85 28.13 7.03
N HIS A 9 2.89 28.82 6.61
CA HIS A 9 2.96 29.49 5.32
C HIS A 9 3.77 28.64 4.35
N TRP A 10 3.19 28.38 3.18
CA TRP A 10 3.78 27.50 2.18
C TRP A 10 3.97 28.25 0.87
N SER A 11 5.09 27.98 0.19
CA SER A 11 5.32 28.48 -1.17
C SER A 11 4.32 27.90 -2.18
N ALA A 12 4.27 28.51 -3.37
CA ALA A 12 3.55 27.96 -4.50
C ALA A 12 4.11 26.56 -4.86
N PRO A 13 3.26 25.61 -5.30
CA PRO A 13 3.72 24.28 -5.63
C PRO A 13 4.54 24.27 -6.92
N ILE A 14 5.69 23.60 -6.88
CA ILE A 14 6.52 23.30 -8.06
C ILE A 14 6.44 21.80 -8.35
N ALA A 15 6.25 21.41 -9.62
CA ALA A 15 6.23 20.00 -9.99
C ALA A 15 7.63 19.39 -9.84
N CYS A 16 7.76 18.30 -9.07
CA CYS A 16 9.03 17.59 -8.91
C CYS A 16 9.32 16.66 -10.10
N ILE A 17 8.33 15.83 -10.45
CA ILE A 17 8.39 14.84 -11.53
C ILE A 17 7.07 14.92 -12.29
N ARG A 18 7.12 14.75 -13.60
CA ARG A 18 5.94 14.53 -14.46
C ARG A 18 6.04 13.14 -15.12
N PRO A 19 4.92 12.50 -15.47
CA PRO A 19 4.95 11.25 -16.24
C PRO A 19 5.67 11.47 -17.58
N HIS A 20 6.81 10.80 -17.80
CA HIS A 20 7.59 10.97 -19.02
C HIS A 20 8.20 9.65 -19.52
N LEU A 21 8.55 8.73 -18.61
CA LEU A 21 8.99 7.37 -18.95
C LEU A 21 7.83 6.51 -19.44
N SER A 22 8.14 5.46 -20.21
CA SER A 22 7.15 4.50 -20.75
C SER A 22 6.33 3.84 -19.63
N TRP A 23 7.01 3.37 -18.58
CA TRP A 23 6.35 2.70 -17.45
C TRP A 23 5.53 3.66 -16.56
N HIS A 24 5.69 4.99 -16.66
CA HIS A 24 4.78 5.94 -16.00
C HIS A 24 3.38 5.98 -16.63
N LYS A 25 3.23 5.38 -17.82
CA LYS A 25 2.03 5.41 -18.68
C LYS A 25 1.81 4.05 -19.36
N ALA A 26 2.11 2.97 -18.67
CA ALA A 26 2.10 1.61 -19.23
C ALA A 26 0.71 1.17 -19.71
N PHE A 27 -0.36 1.66 -19.08
CA PHE A 27 -1.75 1.35 -19.44
C PHE A 27 -2.47 2.53 -20.09
N ARG A 28 -3.61 2.26 -20.74
CA ARG A 28 -4.45 3.31 -21.36
C ARG A 28 -4.89 4.34 -20.32
N ALA A 29 -4.70 5.62 -20.64
CA ALA A 29 -5.07 6.74 -19.77
C ALA A 29 -4.45 6.67 -18.35
N SER A 30 -3.29 6.04 -18.20
CA SER A 30 -2.67 5.76 -16.91
C SER A 30 -1.52 6.69 -16.53
N ALA A 31 -1.23 7.72 -17.34
CA ALA A 31 -0.07 8.60 -17.15
C ALA A 31 -0.13 9.28 -15.76
N SER A 32 0.64 8.76 -14.81
CA SER A 32 0.58 9.17 -13.41
C SER A 32 1.91 8.96 -12.70
N VAL A 33 2.24 9.90 -11.82
CA VAL A 33 3.28 9.78 -10.78
C VAL A 33 2.72 10.38 -9.50
N SER A 34 2.85 9.68 -8.38
CA SER A 34 2.22 10.08 -7.11
C SER A 34 2.94 9.48 -5.91
N ASN A 35 2.41 9.77 -4.71
CA ASN A 35 2.84 9.18 -3.43
C ASN A 35 4.35 9.23 -3.17
N PRO A 36 4.98 10.43 -3.25
CA PRO A 36 6.42 10.54 -3.05
C PRO A 36 6.81 10.26 -1.58
N CYS A 37 7.81 9.41 -1.39
CA CYS A 37 8.52 9.23 -0.13
C CYS A 37 10.00 9.58 -0.34
N VAL A 38 10.46 10.69 0.24
CA VAL A 38 11.85 11.15 0.12
C VAL A 38 12.64 10.76 1.36
N VAL A 39 13.81 10.15 1.15
CA VAL A 39 14.79 9.81 2.20
C VAL A 39 16.17 10.34 1.82
N LYS A 40 17.00 10.61 2.82
CA LYS A 40 18.42 10.96 2.60
C LYS A 40 19.24 9.67 2.45
N VAL A 41 20.15 9.64 1.47
CA VAL A 41 21.05 8.51 1.18
C VAL A 41 22.47 9.07 1.04
N GLY A 42 23.30 8.93 2.07
CA GLY A 42 24.57 9.65 2.15
C GLY A 42 24.35 11.16 2.03
N GLU A 43 25.03 11.82 1.09
CA GLU A 43 24.84 13.26 0.82
C GLU A 43 23.71 13.58 -0.17
N LYS A 44 23.02 12.56 -0.68
CA LYS A 44 21.97 12.70 -1.70
C LYS A 44 20.58 12.42 -1.14
N TYR A 45 19.58 12.58 -1.99
CA TYR A 45 18.18 12.29 -1.70
C TYR A 45 17.62 11.31 -2.72
N ARG A 46 16.91 10.30 -2.23
CA ARG A 46 16.14 9.35 -3.02
C ARG A 46 14.66 9.56 -2.79
N MET A 47 13.90 9.73 -3.86
CA MET A 47 12.44 9.70 -3.85
C MET A 47 11.97 8.34 -4.35
N TYR A 48 11.21 7.62 -3.53
CA TYR A 48 10.35 6.52 -3.97
C TYR A 48 9.02 7.11 -4.40
N TYR A 49 8.46 6.66 -5.52
CA TYR A 49 7.17 7.15 -5.99
C TYR A 49 6.39 6.07 -6.72
N SER A 50 5.08 6.20 -6.65
CA SER A 50 4.13 5.38 -7.41
C SER A 50 4.04 5.88 -8.85
N ALA A 51 3.89 4.98 -9.83
CA ALA A 51 3.61 5.39 -11.21
C ALA A 51 2.69 4.44 -11.97
N SER A 52 2.09 4.99 -13.03
CA SER A 52 1.01 4.39 -13.80
C SER A 52 -0.21 4.03 -12.94
N LEU A 53 -1.27 3.53 -13.57
CA LEU A 53 -2.54 3.21 -12.95
C LEU A 53 -3.11 1.94 -13.59
N VAL A 54 -3.42 0.96 -12.76
CA VAL A 54 -4.16 -0.26 -13.11
C VAL A 54 -5.59 -0.12 -12.58
N PHE A 55 -6.58 -0.47 -13.40
CA PHE A 55 -7.99 -0.41 -12.99
C PHE A 55 -8.35 -1.66 -12.17
N VAL A 56 -9.01 -1.47 -11.03
CA VAL A 56 -9.45 -2.52 -10.10
C VAL A 56 -10.98 -2.69 -10.27
N PRO A 57 -11.46 -3.72 -11.02
CA PRO A 57 -12.83 -3.72 -11.54
C PRO A 57 -13.95 -3.81 -10.50
N ASP A 58 -13.80 -4.67 -9.48
CA ASP A 58 -14.79 -4.84 -8.39
C ASP A 58 -14.89 -3.58 -7.51
N CYS A 59 -13.81 -2.82 -7.47
CA CYS A 59 -13.66 -1.59 -6.73
C CYS A 59 -14.17 -0.35 -7.48
N GLY A 60 -13.98 -0.30 -8.80
CA GLY A 60 -14.37 0.84 -9.64
C GLY A 60 -13.43 2.04 -9.58
N PHE A 61 -12.20 1.87 -9.09
CA PHE A 61 -11.13 2.87 -9.13
C PHE A 61 -9.83 2.29 -9.68
N SER A 62 -8.85 3.15 -9.93
CA SER A 62 -7.51 2.73 -10.36
C SER A 62 -6.51 2.91 -9.24
N GLU A 63 -5.55 2.00 -9.18
CA GLU A 63 -4.46 2.01 -8.19
C GLU A 63 -3.10 2.06 -8.89
N PRO A 64 -2.05 2.54 -8.23
CA PRO A 64 -0.74 2.56 -8.86
C PRO A 64 -0.19 1.17 -9.14
N ALA A 65 0.33 1.02 -10.36
CA ALA A 65 0.88 -0.26 -10.81
C ALA A 65 2.31 -0.47 -10.33
N TYR A 66 3.15 0.57 -10.40
CA TYR A 66 4.60 0.45 -10.17
C TYR A 66 5.08 1.33 -9.02
N ILE A 67 6.21 0.93 -8.41
CA ILE A 67 7.05 1.81 -7.60
C ILE A 67 8.38 2.01 -8.33
N GLY A 68 8.82 3.27 -8.46
CA GLY A 68 10.16 3.59 -8.94
C GLY A 68 10.91 4.51 -7.99
N ILE A 69 12.13 4.85 -8.39
CA ILE A 69 13.01 5.76 -7.65
C ILE A 69 13.49 6.91 -8.53
N ALA A 70 13.75 8.04 -7.89
CA ALA A 70 14.45 9.18 -8.47
C ALA A 70 15.49 9.73 -7.49
N GLU A 71 16.61 10.21 -8.00
CA GLU A 71 17.73 10.72 -7.20
C GLU A 71 17.92 12.22 -7.41
N ALA A 72 18.35 12.92 -6.36
CA ALA A 72 18.67 14.35 -6.40
C ALA A 72 19.77 14.71 -5.39
N GLU A 73 20.54 15.75 -5.68
CA GLU A 73 21.51 16.33 -4.71
C GLU A 73 20.81 17.19 -3.64
N ARG A 74 19.52 17.49 -3.81
CA ARG A 74 18.73 18.35 -2.91
C ARG A 74 17.32 17.78 -2.70
N PRO A 75 16.67 18.05 -1.55
CA PRO A 75 15.35 17.48 -1.25
C PRO A 75 14.22 18.07 -2.12
N ASP A 76 14.48 19.17 -2.83
CA ASP A 76 13.56 19.81 -3.77
C ASP A 76 13.84 19.45 -5.24
N GLY A 77 14.90 18.68 -5.52
CA GLY A 77 15.33 18.32 -6.87
C GLY A 77 16.49 19.18 -7.40
N PRO A 78 16.79 19.13 -8.71
CA PRO A 78 16.08 18.37 -9.75
C PRO A 78 16.20 16.86 -9.56
N TRP A 79 15.14 16.13 -9.92
CA TRP A 79 15.03 14.69 -9.75
C TRP A 79 15.38 13.94 -11.04
N THR A 80 16.27 12.96 -10.94
CA THR A 80 16.61 12.04 -12.04
C THR A 80 15.93 10.70 -11.80
N CYS A 81 14.94 10.35 -12.63
CA CYS A 81 14.20 9.10 -12.51
C CYS A 81 15.01 7.91 -13.02
N ALA A 82 14.96 6.78 -12.30
CA ALA A 82 15.43 5.50 -12.82
C ALA A 82 14.60 5.10 -14.05
N LYS A 83 15.25 4.48 -15.04
CA LYS A 83 14.62 4.09 -16.30
C LYS A 83 13.59 2.97 -16.15
N GLU A 84 13.77 2.13 -15.13
CA GLU A 84 12.91 0.99 -14.81
C GLU A 84 12.32 1.12 -13.40
N PRO A 85 11.11 0.57 -13.16
CA PRO A 85 10.54 0.49 -11.81
C PRO A 85 11.35 -0.47 -10.92
N ILE A 86 11.34 -0.22 -9.61
CA ILE A 86 11.94 -1.12 -8.61
C ILE A 86 10.95 -2.18 -8.12
N LEU A 87 9.64 -1.90 -8.17
CA LEU A 87 8.59 -2.89 -7.92
C LEU A 87 7.55 -2.84 -9.04
N SER A 88 7.15 -4.02 -9.50
CA SER A 88 6.11 -4.22 -10.51
C SER A 88 5.07 -5.23 -10.01
N PRO A 89 3.84 -5.20 -10.54
CA PRO A 89 2.86 -6.23 -10.26
C PRO A 89 3.40 -7.60 -10.67
N ASP A 90 3.17 -8.60 -9.84
CA ASP A 90 3.63 -9.97 -10.09
C ASP A 90 2.50 -10.96 -9.77
N PRO A 91 1.93 -11.65 -10.77
CA PRO A 91 0.83 -12.61 -10.60
C PRO A 91 1.11 -13.71 -9.57
N HIS A 92 2.38 -13.99 -9.28
CA HIS A 92 2.79 -15.04 -8.35
C HIS A 92 3.01 -14.53 -6.91
N LEU A 93 2.95 -13.22 -6.68
CA LEU A 93 3.13 -12.61 -5.36
C LEU A 93 1.77 -12.22 -4.75
N PRO A 94 1.36 -12.84 -3.62
CA PRO A 94 0.02 -12.63 -3.05
C PRO A 94 -0.22 -11.21 -2.55
N GLY A 95 0.83 -10.42 -2.32
CA GLY A 95 0.69 -9.08 -1.77
C GLY A 95 0.66 -7.95 -2.80
N ARG A 96 0.89 -8.22 -4.09
CA ARG A 96 0.96 -7.17 -5.14
C ARG A 96 0.67 -7.68 -6.55
N ASN A 97 -0.18 -8.71 -6.69
CA ASN A 97 -0.44 -9.32 -8.00
C ASN A 97 -1.22 -8.43 -8.97
N MET A 98 -1.94 -7.41 -8.48
CA MET A 98 -2.63 -6.43 -9.32
C MET A 98 -1.82 -5.14 -9.50
N GLY A 99 -1.29 -4.61 -8.39
CA GLY A 99 -0.68 -3.29 -8.34
C GLY A 99 0.27 -3.15 -7.15
N CYS A 100 1.27 -2.27 -7.26
CA CYS A 100 2.21 -2.05 -6.18
C CYS A 100 1.77 -0.99 -5.17
N GLY A 101 0.77 -0.16 -5.49
CA GLY A 101 0.25 0.88 -4.61
C GLY A 101 1.29 1.94 -4.28
N SER A 102 1.50 2.23 -3.00
CA SER A 102 2.53 3.16 -2.52
C SER A 102 3.52 2.49 -1.56
N MET A 103 4.64 3.16 -1.31
CA MET A 103 5.68 2.66 -0.44
C MET A 103 6.22 3.78 0.45
N LYS A 104 6.17 3.56 1.77
CA LYS A 104 6.87 4.39 2.75
C LYS A 104 8.20 3.73 3.08
N VAL A 105 9.29 4.47 2.97
CA VAL A 105 10.65 3.97 3.20
C VAL A 105 11.29 4.70 4.37
N MET A 106 12.02 3.94 5.18
CA MET A 106 12.82 4.42 6.30
C MET A 106 14.21 3.77 6.23
N ALA A 107 15.26 4.58 6.43
CA ALA A 107 16.62 4.08 6.59
C ALA A 107 16.78 3.51 8.00
N MET A 108 17.49 2.40 8.12
CA MET A 108 17.89 1.76 9.38
C MET A 108 19.43 1.69 9.42
N ASP A 109 20.00 1.40 10.59
CA ASP A 109 21.45 1.29 10.76
C ASP A 109 22.09 0.19 9.88
N ASP A 110 21.35 -0.88 9.62
CA ASP A 110 21.80 -2.06 8.87
C ASP A 110 21.12 -2.24 7.51
N GLY A 111 20.32 -1.26 7.07
CA GLY A 111 19.62 -1.35 5.79
C GLY A 111 18.39 -0.46 5.74
N TRP A 112 17.29 -1.00 5.22
CA TRP A 112 16.08 -0.25 4.92
C TRP A 112 14.82 -1.05 5.24
N ILE A 113 13.82 -0.34 5.75
CA ILE A 113 12.46 -0.84 5.90
C ILE A 113 11.55 -0.12 4.92
N GLY A 114 10.68 -0.91 4.28
CA GLY A 114 9.62 -0.44 3.39
C GLY A 114 8.26 -0.91 3.88
N LEU A 115 7.29 -0.02 3.96
CA LEU A 115 5.89 -0.36 4.16
C LEU A 115 5.16 -0.15 2.85
N GLN A 116 4.83 -1.25 2.18
CA GLN A 116 4.20 -1.25 0.86
C GLN A 116 2.72 -1.58 0.98
N ASN A 117 1.83 -0.75 0.42
CA ASN A 117 0.42 -1.11 0.28
C ASN A 117 0.16 -1.76 -1.08
N GLY A 118 0.52 -3.03 -1.23
CA GLY A 118 0.25 -3.73 -2.49
C GLY A 118 -1.25 -4.04 -2.67
N ILE A 119 -1.68 -4.05 -3.92
CA ILE A 119 -3.04 -4.35 -4.35
C ILE A 119 -3.06 -5.78 -4.87
N TYR A 120 -3.96 -6.58 -4.33
CA TYR A 120 -4.00 -8.01 -4.64
C TYR A 120 -5.40 -8.58 -4.63
N GLU A 121 -5.58 -9.67 -5.37
CA GLU A 121 -6.77 -10.50 -5.29
C GLU A 121 -6.64 -11.53 -4.16
N GLU A 122 -7.69 -11.64 -3.34
CA GLU A 122 -7.84 -12.70 -2.34
C GLU A 122 -9.07 -13.54 -2.65
N ALA A 123 -8.94 -14.86 -2.58
CA ALA A 123 -10.09 -15.74 -2.60
C ALA A 123 -10.88 -15.51 -1.31
N SER A 124 -12.16 -15.13 -1.43
CA SER A 124 -13.03 -15.02 -0.26
C SER A 124 -13.18 -16.42 0.32
N GLY A 125 -12.53 -16.67 1.46
CA GLY A 125 -12.96 -17.76 2.31
C GLY A 125 -14.35 -17.39 2.84
N ASP A 126 -15.33 -18.27 2.66
CA ASP A 126 -16.57 -18.21 3.44
C ASP A 126 -16.20 -18.42 4.92
N ALA A 127 -15.67 -17.39 5.57
CA ALA A 127 -15.68 -17.30 7.01
C ALA A 127 -17.14 -17.08 7.39
N LYS A 128 -17.89 -18.19 7.46
CA LYS A 128 -19.09 -18.25 8.29
C LYS A 128 -18.64 -17.85 9.69
N GLU A 129 -18.89 -16.61 10.07
CA GLU A 129 -19.14 -16.29 11.47
C GLU A 129 -20.27 -17.21 11.91
N SER A 130 -19.90 -18.32 12.56
CA SER A 130 -20.86 -19.14 13.26
C SER A 130 -21.29 -18.35 14.49
N ASP A 131 -22.40 -17.63 14.38
CA ASP A 131 -23.21 -17.29 15.54
C ASP A 131 -23.67 -18.61 16.16
N ALA A 132 -22.95 -19.05 17.19
CA ALA A 132 -23.28 -20.21 17.98
C ALA A 132 -24.42 -19.85 18.94
N SER A 133 -25.60 -19.56 18.40
CA SER A 133 -26.83 -19.57 19.16
C SER A 133 -28.00 -19.98 18.28
N GLN A 134 -28.78 -20.94 18.76
CA GLN A 134 -29.96 -21.58 18.14
C GLN A 134 -29.67 -22.86 17.32
N ARG A 135 -29.45 -23.96 18.06
CA ARG A 135 -29.75 -25.32 17.57
C ARG A 135 -31.19 -25.68 17.95
N ALA A 136 -32.07 -25.81 16.96
CA ALA A 136 -33.31 -26.58 17.06
C ALA A 136 -33.12 -27.93 16.35
N PRO A 137 -33.78 -29.02 16.77
CA PRO A 137 -33.52 -30.36 16.24
C PRO A 137 -34.12 -30.57 14.83
N GLU A 138 -33.34 -31.22 13.96
CA GLU A 138 -33.65 -31.52 12.56
C GLU A 138 -34.68 -32.64 12.39
N ARG A 139 -35.51 -32.53 11.33
CA ARG A 139 -36.28 -33.65 10.74
C ARG A 139 -35.47 -34.27 9.60
N PRO A 140 -35.48 -35.59 9.40
CA PRO A 140 -34.71 -36.22 8.34
C PRO A 140 -35.45 -36.19 7.00
N GLY A 141 -34.73 -35.83 5.94
CA GLY A 141 -35.05 -36.26 4.57
C GLY A 141 -35.24 -35.15 3.53
N VAL A 142 -34.17 -34.51 3.09
CA VAL A 142 -33.99 -34.06 1.69
C VAL A 142 -32.49 -34.11 1.37
N SER A 143 -32.12 -34.89 0.34
CA SER A 143 -30.79 -34.86 -0.27
C SER A 143 -30.60 -33.51 -0.96
N GLN A 144 -29.84 -32.59 -0.34
CA GLN A 144 -29.36 -31.39 -1.01
C GLN A 144 -28.03 -31.71 -1.67
N THR A 145 -28.02 -31.74 -2.99
CA THR A 145 -26.81 -31.64 -3.81
C THR A 145 -26.10 -30.33 -3.48
N SER A 146 -24.95 -30.41 -2.82
CA SER A 146 -24.08 -29.26 -2.54
C SER A 146 -23.44 -28.80 -3.84
N GLN A 147 -23.98 -27.75 -4.45
CA GLN A 147 -23.23 -26.94 -5.40
C GLN A 147 -22.08 -26.28 -4.61
N SER A 148 -20.85 -26.72 -4.86
CA SER A 148 -19.66 -26.03 -4.37
C SER A 148 -19.64 -24.64 -5.02
N ALA A 149 -19.97 -23.60 -4.24
CA ALA A 149 -19.80 -22.23 -4.68
C ALA A 149 -18.32 -22.01 -5.00
N ASN A 150 -18.01 -21.55 -6.21
CA ASN A 150 -16.67 -21.05 -6.50
C ASN A 150 -16.38 -19.91 -5.51
N PRO A 151 -15.20 -19.88 -4.84
CA PRO A 151 -14.87 -18.80 -3.94
C PRO A 151 -14.90 -17.48 -4.73
N SER A 152 -15.65 -16.50 -4.25
CA SER A 152 -15.64 -15.17 -4.88
C SER A 152 -14.25 -14.57 -4.69
N VAL A 153 -13.56 -14.20 -5.75
CA VAL A 153 -12.28 -13.46 -5.63
C VAL A 153 -12.59 -11.98 -5.42
N ARG A 154 -11.89 -11.31 -4.51
CA ARG A 154 -12.04 -9.87 -4.24
C ARG A 154 -10.71 -9.16 -4.18
N SER A 155 -10.66 -7.93 -4.66
CA SER A 155 -9.48 -7.07 -4.53
C SER A 155 -9.32 -6.59 -3.09
N ARG A 156 -8.08 -6.52 -2.62
CA ARG A 156 -7.70 -6.02 -1.29
C ARG A 156 -6.44 -5.18 -1.39
N SER A 157 -6.18 -4.44 -0.31
CA SER A 157 -4.89 -3.82 -0.04
C SER A 157 -4.54 -4.00 1.43
N ALA A 158 -3.28 -4.29 1.70
CA ALA A 158 -2.73 -4.43 3.04
C ALA A 158 -1.33 -3.81 3.08
N LEU A 159 -0.84 -3.46 4.26
CA LEU A 159 0.54 -3.02 4.44
C LEU A 159 1.43 -4.24 4.60
N PHE A 160 2.41 -4.39 3.71
CA PHE A 160 3.44 -5.42 3.77
C PHE A 160 4.75 -4.81 4.24
N LEU A 161 5.46 -5.55 5.09
CA LEU A 161 6.82 -5.22 5.50
C LEU A 161 7.80 -5.72 4.45
N LEU A 162 8.56 -4.80 3.87
CA LEU A 162 9.68 -5.09 2.98
C LEU A 162 10.99 -4.70 3.66
N THR A 163 12.06 -5.43 3.36
CA THR A 163 13.42 -5.11 3.78
C THR A 163 14.34 -5.00 2.58
N SER A 164 15.40 -4.21 2.71
CA SER A 164 16.42 -4.05 1.67
C SER A 164 17.76 -3.69 2.28
N ALA A 165 18.84 -4.18 1.68
CA ALA A 165 20.20 -3.77 2.04
C ALA A 165 20.64 -2.48 1.32
N ASP A 166 20.11 -2.20 0.12
CA ASP A 166 20.55 -1.12 -0.77
C ASP A 166 19.48 -0.03 -1.03
N GLY A 167 18.25 -0.27 -0.58
CA GLY A 167 17.09 0.57 -0.84
C GLY A 167 16.64 0.52 -2.31
N ILE A 168 17.06 -0.48 -3.09
CA ILE A 168 16.71 -0.65 -4.50
C ILE A 168 16.04 -2.01 -4.71
N LYS A 169 16.64 -3.08 -4.18
CA LYS A 169 16.10 -4.44 -4.22
C LYS A 169 15.39 -4.74 -2.92
N TRP A 170 14.13 -5.16 -3.00
CA TRP A 170 13.26 -5.31 -1.84
C TRP A 170 12.71 -6.72 -1.76
N ASP A 171 12.83 -7.31 -0.58
CA ASP A 171 12.28 -8.62 -0.23
C ASP A 171 11.18 -8.48 0.81
N TYR A 172 10.27 -9.44 0.87
CA TYR A 172 9.27 -9.50 1.94
C TYR A 172 9.96 -9.83 3.27
N GLY A 173 9.87 -8.92 4.25
CA GLY A 173 10.37 -9.15 5.60
C GLY A 173 9.48 -10.11 6.41
N LYS A 174 8.23 -10.32 5.99
CA LYS A 174 7.28 -11.28 6.56
C LYS A 174 6.43 -11.90 5.46
N THR A 175 6.02 -13.16 5.66
CA THR A 175 5.12 -13.87 4.73
C THR A 175 3.66 -13.43 4.82
N THR A 176 3.27 -12.79 5.94
CA THR A 176 1.94 -12.22 6.15
C THR A 176 1.98 -10.69 6.10
N PRO A 177 0.86 -10.03 5.76
CA PRO A 177 0.81 -8.57 5.86
C PRO A 177 1.09 -8.10 7.28
N PHE A 178 1.74 -6.94 7.39
CA PHE A 178 1.97 -6.26 8.66
C PHE A 178 0.65 -5.70 9.24
N LEU A 179 -0.18 -5.10 8.38
CA LEU A 179 -1.51 -4.63 8.73
C LEU A 179 -2.48 -4.93 7.59
N GLN A 180 -3.53 -5.71 7.86
CA GLN A 180 -4.48 -6.18 6.87
C GLN A 180 -5.92 -5.71 7.16
N PRO A 181 -6.80 -5.70 6.15
CA PRO A 181 -8.19 -5.35 6.38
C PRO A 181 -8.86 -6.37 7.31
N THR A 182 -9.78 -5.91 8.15
CA THR A 182 -10.48 -6.74 9.16
C THR A 182 -11.99 -6.57 9.03
N SER A 183 -12.67 -5.99 10.01
CA SER A 183 -14.10 -5.75 10.03
C SER A 183 -14.40 -4.25 10.14
N GLY A 184 -15.69 -3.91 10.06
CA GLY A 184 -16.14 -2.53 10.22
C GLY A 184 -15.50 -1.59 9.20
N TRP A 185 -14.84 -0.54 9.69
CA TRP A 185 -14.30 0.51 8.82
C TRP A 185 -13.01 0.14 8.08
N LEU A 186 -12.35 -0.96 8.47
CA LEU A 186 -11.16 -1.50 7.81
C LEU A 186 -11.48 -2.69 6.92
N ARG A 187 -12.74 -2.98 6.57
CA ARG A 187 -13.07 -4.31 6.01
C ARG A 187 -12.54 -4.59 4.60
N SER A 188 -12.22 -3.56 3.79
CA SER A 188 -11.86 -3.77 2.38
C SER A 188 -10.38 -3.54 2.07
N HIS A 189 -9.84 -2.36 2.40
CA HIS A 189 -8.48 -1.96 2.05
C HIS A 189 -7.84 -1.23 3.22
N VAL A 190 -6.56 -1.53 3.47
CA VAL A 190 -5.62 -0.76 4.29
C VAL A 190 -4.48 -0.31 3.37
N TYR A 191 -4.22 0.99 3.30
CA TYR A 191 -3.33 1.59 2.30
C TYR A 191 -2.82 2.95 2.76
N ALA A 192 -1.80 3.47 2.08
CA ALA A 192 -1.15 4.76 2.33
C ALA A 192 -0.80 5.00 3.80
N CYS A 193 0.47 4.93 4.16
CA CYS A 193 0.89 5.08 5.55
C CYS A 193 2.02 6.08 5.76
N ASP A 194 2.10 6.60 6.98
CA ASP A 194 3.27 7.34 7.49
C ASP A 194 3.64 6.78 8.87
N CYS A 195 4.91 6.44 9.05
CA CYS A 195 5.45 5.96 10.32
C CYS A 195 6.34 7.04 10.93
N ARG A 196 6.20 7.28 12.23
CA ARG A 196 6.98 8.26 12.98
C ARG A 196 7.43 7.68 14.31
N SER A 197 8.70 7.88 14.63
CA SER A 197 9.15 7.76 16.02
C SER A 197 8.44 8.80 16.88
N LEU A 198 8.10 8.41 18.11
CA LEU A 198 7.51 9.25 19.14
C LEU A 198 8.54 9.73 20.15
N ASP A 199 9.73 9.13 20.17
CA ASP A 199 10.80 9.46 21.10
C ASP A 199 12.17 9.54 20.39
N ALA A 200 13.18 10.03 21.13
CA ALA A 200 14.54 10.13 20.62
C ALA A 200 15.29 8.79 20.61
N SER A 201 14.81 7.79 21.36
CA SER A 201 15.37 6.44 21.40
C SER A 201 14.88 5.55 20.26
N GLU A 202 13.93 6.05 19.46
CA GLU A 202 13.21 5.33 18.42
C GLU A 202 12.51 4.07 18.93
N SER A 203 12.26 4.02 20.24
CA SER A 203 11.65 2.87 20.90
C SER A 203 10.15 2.84 20.71
N ASP A 204 9.49 3.99 20.82
CA ASP A 204 8.07 4.15 20.58
C ASP A 204 7.80 4.73 19.19
N TRP A 205 6.85 4.15 18.46
CA TRP A 205 6.47 4.63 17.15
C TRP A 205 4.96 4.64 16.94
N SER A 206 4.50 5.48 16.02
CA SER A 206 3.13 5.51 15.50
C SER A 206 3.11 5.35 14.00
N LEU A 207 2.27 4.43 13.54
CA LEU A 207 1.93 4.24 12.14
C LEU A 207 0.52 4.78 11.91
N TYR A 208 0.41 5.83 11.11
CA TYR A 208 -0.85 6.32 10.58
C TYR A 208 -1.13 5.67 9.24
N PHE A 209 -2.37 5.29 8.98
CA PHE A 209 -2.76 4.59 7.76
C PHE A 209 -4.17 4.96 7.32
N ASN A 210 -4.44 4.91 6.02
CA ASN A 210 -5.81 4.98 5.52
C ASN A 210 -6.42 3.57 5.50
N ALA A 211 -7.70 3.48 5.81
CA ALA A 211 -8.49 2.31 5.47
C ALA A 211 -9.89 2.71 5.03
N ARG A 212 -10.53 1.82 4.28
CA ARG A 212 -11.88 2.04 3.77
C ARG A 212 -12.78 0.84 3.97
N ASP A 213 -14.05 1.17 4.10
CA ASP A 213 -15.04 0.21 4.50
C ASP A 213 -15.64 -0.55 3.30
N ASP A 214 -16.01 0.07 2.18
CA ASP A 214 -16.52 -0.69 1.02
C ASP A 214 -15.53 -0.80 -0.14
N TRP A 215 -15.66 -1.84 -0.98
CA TRP A 215 -14.91 -1.98 -2.24
C TRP A 215 -15.35 -0.94 -3.26
N ASN A 216 -16.65 -0.73 -3.39
CA ASN A 216 -17.21 0.16 -4.40
C ASN A 216 -16.81 1.62 -4.13
N VAL A 217 -16.21 2.27 -5.13
CA VAL A 217 -15.71 3.66 -5.06
C VAL A 217 -16.74 4.67 -4.54
N PHE A 218 -18.03 4.48 -4.82
CA PHE A 218 -19.09 5.42 -4.43
C PHE A 218 -19.69 5.12 -3.04
N LYS A 219 -19.42 3.94 -2.49
CA LYS A 219 -19.96 3.51 -1.18
C LYS A 219 -18.94 3.55 -0.07
N GLY A 220 -17.67 3.32 -0.41
CA GLY A 220 -16.59 3.22 0.56
C GLY A 220 -16.29 4.56 1.21
N LYS A 221 -16.17 4.56 2.53
CA LYS A 221 -15.71 5.71 3.32
C LYS A 221 -14.31 5.46 3.83
N GLU A 222 -13.40 6.36 3.47
CA GLU A 222 -12.02 6.36 3.94
C GLU A 222 -11.91 7.03 5.32
N ARG A 223 -11.04 6.48 6.16
CA ARG A 223 -10.69 7.04 7.48
C ARG A 223 -9.20 6.84 7.73
N ILE A 224 -8.63 7.68 8.59
CA ILE A 224 -7.25 7.53 9.06
C ILE A 224 -7.27 6.81 10.41
N GLY A 225 -6.54 5.70 10.50
CA GLY A 225 -6.25 5.00 11.73
C GLY A 225 -4.84 5.26 12.23
N MET A 226 -4.55 4.75 13.42
CA MET A 226 -3.23 4.76 14.04
C MET A 226 -2.98 3.44 14.75
N VAL A 227 -1.82 2.85 14.53
CA VAL A 227 -1.25 1.78 15.38
C VAL A 227 -0.05 2.36 16.11
N LYS A 228 0.10 2.01 17.40
CA LYS A 228 1.31 2.28 18.18
C LYS A 228 2.07 0.99 18.38
N GLY A 229 3.39 1.07 18.37
CA GLY A 229 4.24 -0.02 18.81
C GLY A 229 5.41 0.49 19.60
N SER A 230 6.01 -0.43 20.35
CA SER A 230 7.21 -0.21 21.14
C SER A 230 8.18 -1.35 20.85
N THR A 231 9.48 -1.07 20.69
CA THR A 231 10.50 -2.13 20.73
C THR A 231 10.67 -2.63 22.17
N ILE A 232 10.85 -3.94 22.31
CA ILE A 232 11.06 -4.63 23.59
C ILE A 232 12.53 -4.49 24.00
#